data_AF-A0A358HMN8-F1
#
_entry.id   AF-A0A358HMN8-F1
#
_cell.length_a   1.000
_cell.length_b   1.000
_cell.length_c   1.000
_cell.angle_alpha   90.00
_cell.angle_beta   90.00
_cell.angle_gamma   90.00
#
_symmetry.space_group_name_H-M   'P 1'
#
loop_
_entity.id
_entity.type
_entity.pdbx_description
1 polymer ?
#
loop_
_entity_poly.entity_id
_entity_poly.type
_entity_poly.pdbx_seq_one_letter_code
_entity_poly.pdbx_strand_id
1 'polypeptide(L)'
;MQLRKLETPISAPQNADTGLTAENARIKTDGRAEVTFRTGTGPTHQGGHAALDHLYYRDPMKILFPRPVAGDLTTAVLVTTSGGMVGGDKLAFEGRVSDGASALFTAQTAEKIYRSAGLDCEMSVDLGVGDGGWLEWLPHETILFDQARLRRKTTVAATGTG
;
A
#
# COMPACT_ATOMS: atom_id res chain seq x y z
N MET A 1 -33.67 -34.45 11.22
CA MET A 1 -33.79 -33.34 10.24
C MET A 1 -32.46 -33.21 9.53
N GLN A 2 -32.30 -33.84 8.36
CA GLN A 2 -31.05 -33.84 7.58
C GLN A 2 -31.03 -32.64 6.63
N LEU A 3 -30.00 -31.80 6.74
CA LEU A 3 -29.69 -30.75 5.77
C LEU A 3 -29.16 -31.41 4.49
N ARG A 4 -29.90 -31.26 3.37
CA ARG A 4 -29.41 -31.68 2.04
C ARG A 4 -28.34 -30.69 1.59
N LYS A 5 -27.14 -31.19 1.28
CA LYS A 5 -26.11 -30.42 0.57
C LYS A 5 -26.65 -30.08 -0.82
N LEU A 6 -26.50 -28.82 -1.22
CA LEU A 6 -26.68 -28.40 -2.62
C LEU A 6 -25.54 -29.04 -3.43
N GLU A 7 -25.88 -30.01 -4.29
CA GLU A 7 -24.92 -30.77 -5.12
C GLU A 7 -24.49 -30.02 -6.38
N THR A 8 -25.03 -28.82 -6.62
CA THR A 8 -24.67 -27.99 -7.76
C THR A 8 -23.83 -26.80 -7.28
N PRO A 9 -22.54 -26.71 -7.64
CA PRO A 9 -21.78 -25.49 -7.41
C PRO A 9 -22.49 -24.34 -8.14
N ILE A 10 -22.63 -23.19 -7.49
CA ILE A 10 -23.00 -21.96 -8.19
C ILE A 10 -21.82 -21.64 -9.13
N SER A 11 -21.95 -22.01 -10.39
CA SER A 11 -20.99 -21.66 -11.43
C SER A 11 -21.42 -20.33 -12.03
N ALA A 12 -20.55 -19.32 -11.97
CA ALA A 12 -20.77 -18.08 -12.71
C ALA A 12 -20.82 -18.42 -14.21
N PRO A 13 -21.80 -17.90 -14.97
CA PRO A 13 -21.88 -18.18 -16.40
C PRO A 13 -20.61 -17.69 -17.10
N GLN A 14 -19.99 -18.57 -17.90
CA GLN A 14 -18.73 -18.34 -18.62
C GLN A 14 -18.76 -17.12 -19.58
N ASN A 15 -19.95 -16.56 -19.88
CA ASN A 15 -20.15 -15.55 -20.91
C ASN A 15 -20.76 -14.22 -20.41
N ALA A 16 -20.88 -13.99 -19.09
CA ALA A 16 -21.41 -12.72 -18.58
C ALA A 16 -20.52 -11.49 -18.90
N ASP A 17 -19.25 -11.71 -19.27
CA ASP A 17 -18.23 -10.66 -19.46
C ASP A 17 -18.08 -10.15 -20.90
N THR A 18 -18.85 -10.65 -21.88
CA THR A 18 -18.65 -10.30 -23.30
C THR A 18 -19.16 -8.90 -23.71
N GLY A 19 -19.65 -8.08 -22.75
CA GLY A 19 -20.30 -6.80 -23.01
C GLY A 19 -19.58 -5.53 -22.54
N LEU A 20 -18.43 -5.60 -21.86
CA LEU A 20 -17.69 -4.39 -21.48
C LEU A 20 -16.83 -3.90 -22.66
N THR A 21 -17.43 -3.08 -23.52
CA THR A 21 -16.66 -2.27 -24.49
C THR A 21 -15.72 -1.30 -23.75
N ALA A 22 -14.54 -1.07 -24.32
CA ALA A 22 -13.49 -0.23 -23.73
C ALA A 22 -13.93 1.21 -23.37
N GLU A 23 -15.02 1.70 -23.97
CA GLU A 23 -15.59 3.03 -23.69
C GLU A 23 -16.31 3.15 -22.34
N ASN A 24 -16.73 2.04 -21.72
CA ASN A 24 -17.53 2.04 -20.48
C ASN A 24 -16.75 1.66 -19.20
N ALA A 25 -15.42 1.52 -19.26
CA ALA A 25 -14.59 1.25 -18.08
C ALA A 25 -14.30 2.55 -17.31
N ARG A 26 -15.19 2.98 -16.39
CA ARG A 26 -14.89 4.10 -15.50
C ARG A 26 -15.07 3.76 -14.02
N ILE A 27 -14.01 3.16 -13.47
CA ILE A 27 -13.48 3.58 -12.17
C ILE A 27 -11.97 3.78 -12.39
N LYS A 28 -11.52 5.02 -12.21
CA LYS A 28 -10.11 5.41 -12.26
C LYS A 28 -9.80 6.19 -11.00
N THR A 29 -9.38 5.45 -9.99
CA THR A 29 -8.83 6.01 -8.77
C THR A 29 -7.41 6.48 -9.06
N ASP A 30 -7.07 7.67 -8.59
CA ASP A 30 -5.69 8.14 -8.55
C ASP A 30 -5.42 8.51 -7.09
N GLY A 31 -4.87 7.58 -6.32
CA GLY A 31 -4.56 7.76 -4.90
C GLY A 31 -3.08 8.06 -4.70
N ARG A 32 -2.76 8.90 -3.70
CA ARG A 32 -1.37 9.17 -3.33
C ARG A 32 -1.23 9.26 -1.81
N ALA A 33 -0.13 8.76 -1.28
CA ALA A 33 0.27 8.99 0.11
C ALA A 33 1.77 9.26 0.17
N GLU A 34 2.17 10.25 0.95
CA GLU A 34 3.53 10.72 1.12
C GLU A 34 3.79 10.93 2.61
N VAL A 35 4.92 10.45 3.09
CA VAL A 35 5.36 10.65 4.47
C VAL A 35 6.86 10.82 4.52
N THR A 36 7.32 11.81 5.28
CA THR A 36 8.74 12.00 5.59
C THR A 36 8.94 12.02 7.09
N PHE A 37 9.96 11.30 7.54
CA PHE A 37 10.45 11.35 8.90
C PHE A 37 11.82 12.03 8.96
N ARG A 38 12.01 12.88 9.95
CA ARG A 38 13.30 13.52 10.30
C ARG A 38 13.76 13.07 11.67
N THR A 39 15.01 13.36 12.05
CA THR A 39 15.50 13.02 13.39
C THR A 39 14.63 13.66 14.48
N GLY A 40 14.19 12.87 15.45
CA GLY A 40 13.39 13.30 16.60
C GLY A 40 14.23 13.62 17.83
N THR A 41 13.69 14.42 18.74
CA THR A 41 14.35 14.85 19.99
C THR A 41 13.81 14.14 21.24
N GLY A 42 13.12 13.01 21.09
CA GLY A 42 12.56 12.22 22.20
C GLY A 42 13.64 11.49 23.00
N PRO A 43 13.39 11.15 24.28
CA PRO A 43 14.34 10.38 25.08
C PRO A 43 14.67 9.04 24.40
N THR A 44 15.95 8.70 24.35
CA THR A 44 16.54 7.54 23.63
C THR A 44 15.95 6.17 24.00
N HIS A 45 15.16 6.09 25.07
CA HIS A 45 14.49 4.87 25.53
C HIS A 45 13.03 4.74 25.10
N GLN A 46 12.47 5.73 24.39
CA GLN A 46 11.23 5.57 23.63
C GLN A 46 11.64 5.42 22.16
N GLY A 47 11.94 4.17 21.77
CA GLY A 47 12.36 3.81 20.41
C GLY A 47 11.56 4.61 19.37
N GLY A 48 12.28 5.39 18.57
CA GLY A 48 11.68 6.40 17.70
C GLY A 48 12.59 7.61 17.54
N HIS A 49 13.74 7.42 16.90
CA HIS A 49 14.61 8.53 16.47
C HIS A 49 13.97 9.39 15.36
N ALA A 50 12.68 9.24 15.07
CA ALA A 50 12.00 9.88 13.96
C ALA A 50 10.77 10.69 14.43
N ALA A 51 10.74 11.97 14.04
CA ALA A 51 9.57 12.85 14.13
C ALA A 51 8.96 13.05 12.74
N LEU A 52 7.63 13.17 12.66
CA LEU A 52 6.92 13.45 11.42
C LEU A 52 7.34 14.83 10.87
N ASP A 53 7.75 14.85 9.61
CA ASP A 53 8.21 16.05 8.91
C ASP A 53 7.22 16.48 7.81
N HIS A 54 6.79 15.53 6.99
CA HIS A 54 5.82 15.73 5.92
C HIS A 54 4.75 14.65 5.98
N LEU A 55 3.51 15.05 5.70
CA LEU A 55 2.38 14.15 5.54
C LEU A 55 1.44 14.73 4.49
N TYR A 56 1.24 13.98 3.42
CA TYR A 56 0.22 14.26 2.42
C TYR A 56 -0.46 12.95 2.03
N TYR A 57 -1.76 12.99 1.78
CA TYR A 57 -2.44 11.90 1.11
C TYR A 57 -3.70 12.38 0.40
N ARG A 58 -4.14 11.59 -0.56
CA ARG A 58 -5.38 11.73 -1.32
C ARG A 58 -6.10 10.39 -1.35
N ASP A 59 -7.42 10.45 -1.25
CA ASP A 59 -8.26 9.26 -1.24
C ASP A 59 -7.95 8.34 -2.43
N PRO A 60 -8.01 7.01 -2.21
CA PRO A 60 -8.44 6.32 -1.00
C PRO A 60 -7.31 6.08 0.01
N MET A 61 -6.13 6.68 -0.16
CA MET A 61 -4.97 6.40 0.69
C MET A 61 -5.04 7.19 2.00
N LYS A 62 -4.68 6.55 3.11
CA LYS A 62 -4.52 7.14 4.45
C LYS A 62 -3.24 6.59 5.08
N ILE A 63 -2.66 7.33 6.02
CA ILE A 63 -1.54 6.88 6.85
C ILE A 63 -1.94 6.97 8.32
N LEU A 64 -1.73 5.89 9.06
CA LEU A 64 -1.95 5.82 10.50
C LEU A 64 -0.61 5.71 11.23
N PHE A 65 -0.53 6.30 12.42
CA PHE A 65 0.67 6.31 13.25
C PHE A 65 0.36 5.63 14.59
N PRO A 66 0.53 4.31 14.70
CA PRO A 66 0.41 3.64 15.99
C PRO A 66 1.44 4.19 16.98
N ARG A 67 1.08 4.21 18.26
CA ARG A 67 2.01 4.62 19.31
C ARG A 67 3.09 3.54 19.44
N PRO A 68 4.38 3.86 19.27
CA PRO A 68 5.46 2.89 19.41
C PRO A 68 5.57 2.41 20.86
N VAL A 69 5.99 1.16 21.04
CA VAL A 69 6.46 0.65 22.34
C VAL A 69 7.95 0.94 22.47
N ALA A 70 8.48 0.98 23.69
CA ALA A 70 9.89 1.20 23.92
C ALA A 70 10.77 0.21 23.13
N GLY A 71 11.58 0.72 22.21
CA GLY A 71 12.48 -0.06 21.36
C GLY A 71 12.00 -0.22 19.91
N ASP A 72 10.74 0.10 19.61
CA ASP A 72 10.20 0.03 18.25
C ASP A 72 10.70 1.18 17.37
N LEU A 73 10.63 1.01 16.05
CA LEU A 73 10.76 2.12 15.12
C LEU A 73 9.49 2.96 15.08
N THR A 74 9.63 4.26 14.80
CA THR A 74 8.49 5.09 14.41
C THR A 74 7.81 4.44 13.20
N THR A 75 6.54 4.07 13.36
CA THR A 75 5.81 3.28 12.35
C THR A 75 4.78 4.13 11.64
N ALA A 76 4.81 4.13 10.31
CA ALA A 76 3.77 4.66 9.44
C ALA A 76 3.08 3.50 8.72
N VAL A 77 1.77 3.44 8.91
CA VAL A 77 0.94 2.35 8.44
C VAL A 77 0.04 2.84 7.30
N LEU A 78 0.31 2.36 6.09
CA LEU A 78 -0.49 2.65 4.91
C LEU A 78 -1.81 1.88 4.95
N VAL A 79 -2.90 2.58 4.68
CA VAL A 79 -4.26 2.05 4.62
C VAL A 79 -4.93 2.56 3.35
N THR A 80 -5.70 1.70 2.69
CA THR A 80 -6.64 2.12 1.65
C THR A 80 -8.06 2.03 2.20
N THR A 81 -8.88 3.07 1.95
CA THR A 81 -10.30 3.06 2.29
C THR A 81 -11.17 2.46 1.18
N SER A 82 -10.53 1.85 0.18
CA SER A 82 -11.17 1.09 -0.91
C SER A 82 -11.31 -0.39 -0.57
N GLY A 83 -12.19 -1.11 -1.28
CA GLY A 83 -12.31 -2.57 -1.15
C GLY A 83 -11.21 -3.37 -1.88
N GLY A 84 -10.42 -2.70 -2.73
CA GLY A 84 -9.37 -3.26 -3.58
C GLY A 84 -9.21 -2.43 -4.85
N MET A 85 -8.27 -2.81 -5.72
CA MET A 85 -8.02 -2.15 -7.00
C MET A 85 -8.73 -2.87 -8.14
N VAL A 86 -9.27 -2.10 -9.08
CA VAL A 86 -9.78 -2.59 -10.38
C VAL A 86 -8.93 -2.06 -11.53
N GLY A 87 -9.08 -2.65 -12.72
CA GLY A 87 -8.32 -2.24 -13.90
C GLY A 87 -8.46 -0.73 -14.19
N GLY A 88 -7.33 -0.04 -14.32
CA GLY A 88 -7.27 1.41 -14.53
C GLY A 88 -6.94 2.24 -13.28
N ASP A 89 -7.09 1.69 -12.07
CA ASP A 89 -6.71 2.37 -10.82
C ASP A 89 -5.20 2.59 -10.73
N LYS A 90 -4.81 3.70 -10.10
CA LYS A 90 -3.42 4.09 -9.84
C LYS A 90 -3.26 4.50 -8.39
N LEU A 91 -2.32 3.87 -7.69
CA LEU A 91 -1.94 4.21 -6.32
C LEU A 91 -0.43 4.49 -6.26
N ALA A 92 -0.06 5.48 -5.44
CA ALA A 92 1.33 5.88 -5.26
C ALA A 92 1.64 6.11 -3.78
N PHE A 93 2.69 5.45 -3.29
CA PHE A 93 3.23 5.66 -1.95
C PHE A 93 4.65 6.20 -2.02
N GLU A 94 4.93 7.27 -1.26
CA GLU A 94 6.26 7.83 -1.08
C GLU A 94 6.63 7.85 0.41
N GLY A 95 7.74 7.19 0.77
CA GLY A 95 8.24 7.12 2.14
C GLY A 95 9.68 7.61 2.21
N ARG A 96 9.94 8.64 3.01
CA ARG A 96 11.28 9.21 3.19
C ARG A 96 11.73 9.15 4.65
N VAL A 97 12.98 8.77 4.86
CA VAL A 97 13.67 8.83 6.15
C VAL A 97 14.89 9.72 5.96
N SER A 98 14.92 10.86 6.65
CA SER A 98 16.02 11.80 6.58
C SER A 98 17.27 11.26 7.30
N ASP A 99 18.38 11.98 7.18
CA ASP A 99 19.65 11.62 7.81
C ASP A 99 19.50 11.29 9.31
N GLY A 100 20.10 10.18 9.74
CA GLY A 100 20.08 9.71 11.13
C GLY A 100 18.70 9.36 11.71
N ALA A 101 17.63 9.41 10.92
CA ALA A 101 16.28 9.03 11.37
C ALA A 101 16.03 7.53 11.16
N SER A 102 15.02 6.98 11.85
CA SER A 102 14.67 5.57 11.70
C SER A 102 13.16 5.37 11.68
N ALA A 103 12.63 4.73 10.64
CA ALA A 103 11.19 4.50 10.51
C ALA A 103 10.85 3.16 9.83
N LEU A 104 9.69 2.63 10.19
CA LEU A 104 9.05 1.50 9.56
C LEU A 104 7.84 1.98 8.74
N PHE A 105 7.83 1.64 7.46
CA PHE A 105 6.69 1.75 6.57
C PHE A 105 6.06 0.36 6.38
N THR A 106 4.78 0.24 6.70
CA THR A 106 4.05 -1.04 6.61
C THR A 106 2.59 -0.81 6.23
N ALA A 107 1.79 -1.87 6.15
CA ALA A 107 0.35 -1.78 5.91
C ALA A 107 -0.45 -2.82 6.69
N GLN A 108 -1.72 -2.49 6.95
CA GLN A 108 -2.58 -3.32 7.82
C GLN A 108 -3.32 -4.42 7.10
N THR A 109 -3.53 -4.28 5.79
CA THR A 109 -4.47 -5.13 5.06
C THR A 109 -3.88 -5.57 3.74
N ALA A 110 -4.20 -6.80 3.37
CA ALA A 110 -3.85 -7.34 2.06
C ALA A 110 -4.52 -6.52 0.97
N GLU A 111 -3.75 -6.18 -0.06
CA GLU A 111 -4.24 -5.50 -1.25
C GLU A 111 -4.98 -6.51 -2.13
N LYS A 112 -6.24 -6.23 -2.46
CA LYS A 112 -7.06 -7.08 -3.33
C LYS A 112 -7.05 -6.53 -4.74
N ILE A 113 -6.61 -7.32 -5.72
CA ILE A 113 -6.64 -6.96 -7.13
C ILE A 113 -7.71 -7.77 -7.84
N TYR A 114 -8.76 -7.09 -8.30
CA TYR A 114 -9.90 -7.71 -8.96
C TYR A 114 -9.63 -8.01 -10.45
N ARG A 115 -10.54 -8.78 -11.05
CA ARG A 115 -10.60 -9.04 -12.49
C ARG A 115 -10.50 -7.73 -13.26
N SER A 116 -9.66 -7.71 -14.29
CA SER A 116 -9.56 -6.59 -15.22
C SER A 116 -10.24 -6.92 -16.55
N ALA A 117 -10.98 -5.95 -17.09
CA ALA A 117 -11.53 -6.00 -18.45
C ALA A 117 -10.52 -5.56 -19.53
N GLY A 118 -9.26 -5.28 -19.17
CA GLY A 118 -8.20 -4.99 -20.14
C GLY A 118 -7.11 -4.03 -19.65
N LEU A 119 -7.43 -3.09 -18.75
CA LEU A 119 -6.45 -2.16 -18.20
C LEU A 119 -5.74 -2.75 -16.99
N ASP A 120 -4.43 -2.52 -16.88
CA ASP A 120 -3.72 -2.85 -15.66
C ASP A 120 -4.11 -1.84 -14.56
N CYS A 121 -4.17 -2.28 -13.30
CA CYS A 121 -4.05 -1.36 -12.18
C CYS A 121 -2.56 -1.15 -11.86
N GLU A 122 -2.20 0.02 -11.34
CA GLU A 122 -0.82 0.43 -11.11
C GLU A 122 -0.57 0.79 -9.64
N MET A 123 0.47 0.21 -9.04
CA MET A 123 0.95 0.58 -7.71
C MET A 123 2.43 1.00 -7.80
N SER A 124 2.73 2.21 -7.35
CA SER A 124 4.10 2.74 -7.27
C SER A 124 4.50 2.98 -5.83
N VAL A 125 5.71 2.55 -5.48
CA VAL A 125 6.32 2.75 -4.17
C VAL A 125 7.69 3.38 -4.38
N ASP A 126 7.90 4.56 -3.82
CA ASP A 126 9.17 5.30 -3.85
C ASP A 126 9.67 5.49 -2.42
N LEU A 127 10.82 4.92 -2.12
CA LEU A 127 11.42 4.91 -0.79
C LEU A 127 12.79 5.58 -0.83
N GLY A 128 13.06 6.44 0.15
CA GLY A 128 14.34 7.13 0.29
C GLY A 128 14.86 7.11 1.72
N VAL A 129 16.15 6.81 1.89
CA VAL A 129 16.83 6.91 3.18
C VAL A 129 18.11 7.75 3.07
N GLY A 130 18.24 8.71 3.98
CA GLY A 130 19.39 9.61 4.14
C GLY A 130 20.61 8.94 4.78
N ASP A 131 21.70 9.71 4.90
CA ASP A 131 22.94 9.22 5.51
C ASP A 131 22.74 8.83 6.98
N GLY A 132 23.28 7.69 7.38
CA GLY A 132 23.07 7.12 8.73
C GLY A 132 21.60 6.80 9.07
N GLY A 133 20.67 6.87 8.12
CA GLY A 133 19.26 6.58 8.32
C GLY A 133 18.94 5.08 8.28
N TRP A 134 17.81 4.70 8.87
CA TRP A 134 17.28 3.32 8.85
C TRP A 134 15.84 3.29 8.36
N LEU A 135 15.59 2.62 7.24
CA LEU A 135 14.26 2.50 6.65
C LEU A 135 13.88 1.04 6.54
N GLU A 136 12.77 0.66 7.19
CA GLU A 136 12.15 -0.64 7.00
C GLU A 136 10.91 -0.50 6.12
N TRP A 137 10.77 -1.38 5.13
CA TRP A 137 9.58 -1.50 4.30
C TRP A 137 9.04 -2.92 4.38
N LEU A 138 7.87 -3.06 4.99
CA LEU A 138 7.14 -4.31 5.06
C LEU A 138 5.97 -4.24 4.06
N PRO A 139 6.10 -4.88 2.87
CA PRO A 139 5.10 -4.76 1.82
C PRO A 139 3.78 -5.46 2.18
N HIS A 140 2.70 -5.01 1.52
CA HIS A 140 1.38 -5.63 1.66
C HIS A 140 1.39 -7.06 1.11
N GLU A 141 0.73 -7.99 1.80
CA GLU A 141 0.23 -9.20 1.16
C GLU A 141 -0.68 -8.81 -0.01
N THR A 142 -0.62 -9.52 -1.14
CA THR A 142 -1.44 -9.23 -2.31
C THR A 142 -2.32 -10.43 -2.64
N ILE A 143 -3.64 -10.23 -2.67
CA ILE A 143 -4.63 -11.22 -3.11
C ILE A 143 -4.98 -10.92 -4.57
N LEU A 144 -4.56 -11.79 -5.48
CA LEU A 144 -4.87 -11.69 -6.91
C LEU A 144 -6.09 -12.58 -7.23
N PHE A 145 -7.16 -11.98 -7.75
CA PHE A 145 -8.33 -12.73 -8.24
C PHE A 145 -8.10 -13.22 -9.68
N ASP A 146 -8.93 -14.16 -10.14
CA ASP A 146 -8.86 -14.65 -11.52
C ASP A 146 -8.96 -13.50 -12.53
N GLN A 147 -8.08 -13.53 -13.54
CA GLN A 147 -7.90 -12.48 -14.55
C GLN A 147 -7.53 -11.08 -13.97
N ALA A 148 -6.90 -11.02 -12.79
CA ALA A 148 -6.31 -9.79 -12.28
C ALA A 148 -5.14 -9.32 -13.15
N ARG A 149 -4.98 -8.00 -13.29
CA ARG A 149 -3.88 -7.37 -14.02
C ARG A 149 -3.27 -6.25 -13.19
N LEU A 150 -2.11 -6.51 -12.61
CA LEU A 150 -1.38 -5.58 -11.74
C LEU A 150 0.00 -5.25 -12.31
N ARG A 151 0.33 -3.96 -12.34
CA ARG A 151 1.69 -3.46 -12.53
C ARG A 151 2.17 -2.80 -11.24
N ARG A 152 3.20 -3.38 -10.61
CA ARG A 152 3.82 -2.81 -9.41
C ARG A 152 5.27 -2.41 -9.68
N LYS A 153 5.66 -1.22 -9.21
CA LYS A 153 7.04 -0.75 -9.22
C LYS A 153 7.43 -0.25 -7.83
N THR A 154 8.50 -0.81 -7.28
CA THR A 154 9.13 -0.34 -6.05
C THR A 154 10.51 0.21 -6.38
N THR A 155 10.79 1.45 -5.99
CA THR A 155 12.08 2.12 -6.15
C THR A 155 12.60 2.46 -4.77
N VAL A 156 13.87 2.16 -4.52
CA VAL A 156 14.53 2.44 -3.24
C VAL A 156 15.82 3.19 -3.54
N ALA A 157 16.01 4.32 -2.87
CA ALA A 157 17.22 5.11 -2.92
C ALA A 157 17.82 5.23 -1.51
N ALA A 158 19.14 5.07 -1.42
CA ALA A 158 19.90 5.28 -0.19
C ALA A 158 21.09 6.19 -0.48
N THR A 159 21.35 7.13 0.41
CA THR A 159 22.55 7.98 0.37
C THR A 159 23.39 7.72 1.62
N GLY A 160 24.72 7.72 1.50
CA GLY A 160 25.58 7.66 2.67
C GLY A 160 27.04 7.98 2.37
N THR A 161 27.80 8.39 3.39
CA THR A 161 29.21 8.77 3.26
C THR A 161 30.22 7.64 3.50
N GLY A 162 29.75 6.45 3.92
CA GLY A 162 30.59 5.28 4.19
C GLY A 162 31.03 5.18 5.64
#